data_AF-A0A957D577-F1
#
_entry.id   AF-A0A957D577-F1
#
_cell.length_a   1.000
_cell.length_b   1.000
_cell.length_c   1.000
_cell.angle_alpha   90.00
_cell.angle_beta   90.00
_cell.angle_gamma   90.00
#
_symmetry.space_group_name_H-M   'P 1'
#
loop_
_entity.id
_entity.type
_entity.pdbx_description
1 polymer ?
#
loop_
_entity_poly.entity_id
_entity_poly.type
_entity_poly.pdbx_seq_one_letter_code
_entity_poly.pdbx_strand_id
1 'polypeptide(L)'
;MMTNVIVNDTIYFYEVTGQGDPLLLLHGFTGSSQNWAAHVPILAQHYRVITLDILGHGQTDSPTDPARYRMDKVAEDVTAV
;
A
#
# COMPACT_ATOMS: atom_id res chain seq x y z
N MET A 1 0.01 -2.00 12.89
CA MET A 1 0.91 -3.18 12.88
C MET A 1 1.41 -3.36 11.47
N MET A 2 2.71 -3.56 11.27
CA MET A 2 3.28 -3.89 9.96
C MET A 2 2.72 -5.22 9.49
N THR A 3 2.16 -5.25 8.28
CA THR A 3 1.52 -6.44 7.74
C THR A 3 1.93 -6.60 6.27
N ASN A 4 2.18 -7.85 5.88
CA ASN A 4 2.48 -8.19 4.50
C ASN A 4 1.33 -9.02 3.95
N VAL A 5 1.00 -8.83 2.67
CA VAL A 5 0.10 -9.71 1.92
C VAL A 5 0.81 -10.21 0.67
N ILE A 6 0.58 -11.47 0.33
CA ILE A 6 1.11 -12.08 -0.90
C ILE A 6 0.01 -12.02 -1.95
N VAL A 7 0.29 -11.36 -3.07
CA VAL A 7 -0.63 -11.23 -4.21
C VAL A 7 0.16 -11.53 -5.48
N ASN A 8 -0.25 -12.53 -6.26
CA ASN A 8 0.42 -12.91 -7.51
C ASN A 8 1.96 -13.06 -7.33
N ASP A 9 2.35 -13.85 -6.32
CA ASP A 9 3.74 -14.11 -5.92
C ASP A 9 4.58 -12.87 -5.56
N THR A 10 3.91 -11.74 -5.31
CA THR A 10 4.50 -10.46 -4.89
C THR A 10 4.14 -10.19 -3.44
N ILE A 11 5.13 -9.88 -2.61
CA ILE A 11 4.91 -9.43 -1.24
C ILE A 11 4.65 -7.92 -1.26
N TYR A 12 3.44 -7.53 -0.86
CA TYR A 12 3.07 -6.14 -0.66
C TYR A 12 3.16 -5.77 0.82
N PHE A 13 3.86 -4.67 1.10
CA PHE A 13 3.95 -4.08 2.42
C PHE A 13 2.82 -3.07 2.63
N TYR A 14 2.09 -3.22 3.72
CA TYR A 14 1.11 -2.24 4.16
C TYR A 14 1.07 -2.11 5.68
N GLU A 15 0.51 -1.00 6.14
CA GLU A 15 0.25 -0.79 7.56
C GLU A 15 -1.20 -0.39 7.78
N VAL A 16 -1.75 -0.88 8.88
CA VAL A 16 -3.11 -0.53 9.32
C VAL A 16 -3.05 0.19 10.66
N THR A 17 -3.70 1.34 10.73
CA THR A 17 -3.84 2.17 11.94
C THR A 17 -5.28 2.67 12.07
N GLY A 18 -5.81 2.67 13.30
CA GLY A 18 -7.19 3.10 13.56
C GLY A 18 -8.23 2.02 13.31
N GLN A 19 -9.50 2.42 13.31
CA GLN A 19 -10.68 1.58 13.17
C GLN A 19 -11.79 2.34 12.41
N GLY A 20 -12.83 1.66 11.95
CA GLY A 20 -13.93 2.24 11.17
C GLY A 20 -13.83 1.94 9.68
N ASP A 21 -14.40 2.81 8.85
CA ASP A 21 -14.41 2.64 7.40
C ASP A 21 -12.98 2.64 6.83
N PRO A 22 -12.66 1.75 5.88
CA PRO A 22 -11.33 1.65 5.32
C PRO A 22 -10.98 2.88 4.47
N LEU A 23 -9.81 3.44 4.70
CA LEU A 23 -9.22 4.50 3.88
C LEU A 23 -7.84 4.05 3.40
N LEU A 24 -7.73 3.71 2.12
CA LEU A 24 -6.46 3.34 1.49
C LEU A 24 -5.72 4.58 0.98
N LEU A 25 -4.45 4.71 1.36
CA LEU A 25 -3.56 5.79 0.94
C LEU A 25 -2.49 5.26 0.00
N LEU A 26 -2.51 5.75 -1.24
CA LEU A 26 -1.55 5.44 -2.30
C LEU A 26 -0.57 6.59 -2.46
N HIS A 27 0.73 6.34 -2.34
CA HIS A 27 1.76 7.36 -2.54
C HIS A 27 2.00 7.67 -4.04
N GLY A 28 2.72 8.76 -4.32
CA GLY A 28 3.12 9.14 -5.68
C GLY A 28 4.43 8.49 -6.14
N PHE A 29 4.86 8.85 -7.36
CA PHE A 29 6.13 8.40 -7.95
C PHE A 29 7.32 8.72 -7.04
N THR A 30 8.27 7.79 -6.91
CA THR A 30 9.46 7.88 -6.02
C THR A 30 9.18 7.93 -4.51
N GLY A 31 7.92 7.82 -4.10
CA GLY A 31 7.51 7.82 -2.68
C GLY A 31 7.39 6.42 -2.07
N SER A 32 6.87 6.38 -0.85
CA SER A 32 6.43 5.19 -0.13
C SER A 32 5.27 5.54 0.82
N SER A 33 4.75 4.55 1.55
CA SER A 33 3.79 4.71 2.65
C SER A 33 4.22 5.76 3.69
N GLN A 34 5.53 5.98 3.87
CA GLN A 34 6.07 6.99 4.80
C GLN A 34 5.67 8.43 4.44
N ASN A 35 5.31 8.72 3.18
CA ASN A 35 4.77 10.02 2.78
C ASN A 35 3.53 10.42 3.63
N TRP A 36 2.83 9.43 4.20
CA TRP A 36 1.63 9.64 5.00
C TRP A 36 1.86 9.71 6.51
N ALA A 37 3.10 9.61 7.00
CA ALA A 37 3.41 9.51 8.43
C ALA A 37 2.77 10.63 9.29
N ALA A 38 2.73 11.86 8.78
CA ALA A 38 2.10 12.99 9.48
C ALA A 38 0.56 13.00 9.38
N HIS A 39 -0.02 12.34 8.38
CA HIS A 39 -1.46 12.30 8.12
C HIS A 39 -2.14 11.16 8.87
N VAL A 40 -1.47 10.00 9.01
CA VAL A 40 -2.02 8.79 9.62
C VAL A 40 -2.61 9.05 11.02
N PRO A 41 -1.93 9.75 11.96
CA PRO A 41 -2.48 9.99 13.30
C PRO A 41 -3.75 10.85 13.32
N ILE A 42 -3.95 11.68 12.29
CA ILE A 42 -5.13 12.54 12.16
C ILE A 42 -6.27 11.74 11.54
N LEU A 43 -6.00 11.05 10.43
CA LEU A 43 -7.00 10.27 9.70
C LEU A 43 -7.48 9.05 10.50
N ALA A 44 -6.60 8.41 11.27
CA ALA A 44 -6.91 7.24 12.08
C ALA A 44 -7.87 7.50 13.25
N GLN A 45 -8.16 8.78 13.56
CA GLN A 45 -9.22 9.15 14.51
C GLN A 45 -10.62 8.91 13.93
N HIS A 46 -10.73 8.78 12.60
CA HIS A 46 -12.00 8.67 11.89
C HIS A 46 -12.10 7.42 11.02
N TYR A 47 -10.97 6.86 10.57
CA TYR A 47 -10.91 5.78 9.61
C TYR A 47 -9.99 4.65 10.06
N ARG A 48 -10.20 3.46 9.49
CA ARG A 48 -9.18 2.41 9.46
C ARG A 48 -8.24 2.72 8.30
N VAL A 49 -7.17 3.45 8.59
CA VAL A 49 -6.21 3.92 7.58
C VAL A 49 -5.28 2.77 7.19
N ILE A 50 -5.20 2.53 5.89
CA ILE A 50 -4.34 1.54 5.26
C ILE A 50 -3.33 2.30 4.41
N THR A 51 -2.05 2.24 4.75
CA THR A 51 -0.98 2.78 3.90
C THR A 51 -0.29 1.65 3.15
N LEU A 52 -0.14 1.79 1.84
CA LEU A 52 0.45 0.76 0.98
C LEU A 52 1.73 1.30 0.32
N ASP A 53 2.77 0.48 0.30
CA ASP A 53 3.89 0.65 -0.63
C ASP A 53 3.48 0.06 -2.00
N ILE A 54 3.35 0.91 -3.02
CA ILE A 54 2.97 0.48 -4.38
C ILE A 54 4.10 -0.39 -4.96
N LEU A 55 3.74 -1.34 -5.84
CA LEU A 55 4.69 -2.22 -6.52
C LEU A 55 5.98 -1.50 -6.95
N GLY A 56 7.13 -2.07 -6.60
CA GLY A 56 8.44 -1.50 -6.91
C GLY A 56 8.92 -0.38 -5.99
N HIS A 57 8.21 -0.08 -4.90
CA HIS A 57 8.58 1.00 -3.97
C HIS A 57 8.61 0.51 -2.51
N GLY A 58 9.34 1.27 -1.68
CA GLY A 58 9.41 1.04 -0.24
C GLY A 58 9.84 -0.39 0.11
N GLN A 59 8.99 -1.09 0.84
CA GLN A 59 9.18 -2.47 1.29
C GLN A 59 8.38 -3.50 0.48
N THR A 60 7.59 -3.06 -0.49
CA THR A 60 6.93 -3.96 -1.45
C THR A 60 7.96 -4.47 -2.47
N ASP A 61 7.79 -5.71 -2.91
CA ASP A 61 8.67 -6.33 -3.89
C ASP A 61 8.79 -5.51 -5.19
N SER A 62 9.94 -5.67 -5.85
CA SER A 62 10.27 -5.05 -7.14
C SER A 62 10.49 -6.13 -8.19
N PRO A 63 9.43 -6.75 -8.75
CA PRO A 63 9.59 -7.80 -9.76
C PRO A 63 10.33 -7.27 -10.99
N THR A 64 11.09 -8.14 -11.64
CA THR A 64 11.88 -7.79 -12.84
C THR A 64 11.07 -7.83 -14.13
N ASP A 65 9.93 -8.52 -14.14
CA ASP A 65 9.04 -8.59 -15.29
C ASP A 65 8.27 -7.26 -15.47
N PRO A 66 8.51 -6.51 -16.57
CA PRO A 66 7.81 -5.26 -16.83
C PRO A 66 6.29 -5.42 -16.95
N ALA A 67 5.79 -6.60 -17.32
CA ALA A 67 4.36 -6.86 -17.43
C ALA A 67 3.62 -6.75 -16.09
N ARG A 68 4.32 -6.89 -14.96
CA ARG A 68 3.73 -6.71 -13.62
C ARG A 68 3.37 -5.26 -13.30
N TYR A 69 4.04 -4.29 -13.94
CA TYR A 69 3.81 -2.86 -13.71
C TYR A 69 2.72 -2.25 -14.59
N ARG A 70 1.95 -3.08 -15.31
CA ARG A 70 0.78 -2.56 -16.03
C ARG A 70 -0.27 -2.07 -15.04
N MET A 71 -0.86 -0.90 -15.32
CA MET A 71 -1.79 -0.23 -14.42
C MET A 71 -3.00 -1.09 -14.03
N ASP A 72 -3.55 -1.87 -14.97
CA ASP A 72 -4.65 -2.80 -14.72
C ASP A 72 -4.26 -3.89 -13.71
N LYS A 73 -3.07 -4.46 -13.87
CA LYS A 73 -2.54 -5.49 -12.97
C LYS A 73 -2.24 -4.96 -11.57
N VAL A 74 -1.63 -3.79 -11.47
CA VAL A 74 -1.34 -3.17 -10.16
C VAL A 74 -2.64 -2.75 -9.47
N ALA A 75 -3.62 -2.22 -10.21
CA ALA A 75 -4.92 -1.87 -9.64
C ALA A 75 -5.68 -3.10 -9.13
N GLU A 76 -5.63 -4.24 -9.84
CA GLU A 76 -6.18 -5.51 -9.37
C GLU A 76 -5.51 -5.95 -8.06
N ASP A 77 -4.17 -5.92 -7.99
CA ASP A 77 -3.43 -6.33 -6.79
C ASP A 77 -3.80 -5.49 -5.56
N VAL A 78 -3.97 -4.19 -5.74
CA VAL A 78 -4.35 -3.25 -4.67
C VAL A 78 -5.68 -3.61 -4.01
N THR A 79 -6.60 -4.27 -4.72
CA THR A 79 -7.90 -4.69 -4.12
C THR A 79 -7.79 -5.82 -3.11
N ALA A 80 -6.65 -6.53 -3.09
CA ALA A 80 -6.36 -7.61 -2.15
C ALA A 80 -5.66 -7.12 -0.86
N VAL A 81 -5.35 -5.82 -0.79
CA VAL A 81 -4.80 -5.13 0.39
C VAL A 81 -5.93 -4.52 1.20
#